data_AF-A0A0M8SUA6-F1
#
_entry.id   AF-A0A0M8SUA6-F1
#
_cell.length_a   1.000
_cell.length_b   1.000
_cell.length_c   1.000
_cell.angle_alpha   90.00
_cell.angle_beta   90.00
_cell.angle_gamma   90.00
#
_symmetry.space_group_name_H-M   'P 1'
#
loop_
_entity.id
_entity.type
_entity.pdbx_description
1 polymer ?
#
loop_
_entity_poly.entity_id
_entity_poly.type
_entity_poly.pdbx_seq_one_letter_code
_entity_poly.pdbx_strand_id
1 'polypeptide(L)'
;MPRLTLDRPGPGSRPLGHHGHGQRPRGVGKLRERPQGREYADGERWPALERPTWRPDIQAAAISKARVNAHRKPGNTAKQTGLYPLAVLSDCVVRSSPGASPLDFLPYAAAGKPQPGGFRLGSIPGLAKSAGVQELAWTVDLMEKGLNPARHIKDGDADFDDGE
;
A
#
# COMPACT_ATOMS: atom_id res chain seq x y z
N MET A 1 -19.75 54.38 -22.36
CA MET A 1 -20.42 53.45 -21.42
C MET A 1 -19.84 52.05 -21.61
N PRO A 2 -19.62 51.27 -20.54
CA PRO A 2 -18.28 50.74 -20.24
C PRO A 2 -18.15 49.20 -20.29
N ARG A 3 -16.92 48.70 -20.46
CA ARG A 3 -16.42 47.48 -19.77
C ARG A 3 -14.89 47.43 -19.90
N LEU A 4 -14.19 47.99 -18.91
CA LEU A 4 -13.49 47.26 -17.84
C LEU A 4 -12.46 46.26 -18.38
N THR A 5 -11.22 46.74 -18.42
CA THR A 5 -9.97 45.99 -18.29
C THR A 5 -10.13 44.91 -17.22
N LEU A 6 -9.95 43.64 -17.59
CA LEU A 6 -9.76 42.58 -16.62
C LEU A 6 -8.28 42.27 -16.55
N ASP A 7 -7.76 42.77 -15.46
CA ASP A 7 -6.46 42.60 -14.86
C ASP A 7 -5.98 41.15 -14.86
N ARG A 8 -4.66 40.98 -14.92
CA ARG A 8 -3.96 39.70 -14.94
C ARG A 8 -3.62 39.32 -13.50
N PRO A 9 -4.13 38.21 -12.94
CA PRO A 9 -3.56 37.67 -11.72
C PRO A 9 -2.53 36.60 -12.07
N GLY A 10 -1.26 36.83 -11.74
CA GLY A 10 -0.41 35.77 -11.18
C GLY A 10 -0.44 35.89 -9.65
N PRO A 11 0.18 34.99 -8.87
CA PRO A 11 0.66 33.62 -9.10
C PRO A 11 -0.13 32.60 -8.24
N GLY A 12 -0.07 31.29 -8.54
CA GLY A 12 -0.53 30.27 -7.58
C GLY A 12 -1.39 29.14 -8.13
N SER A 13 -1.07 28.61 -9.30
CA SER A 13 -1.51 27.26 -9.67
C SER A 13 -0.74 26.28 -8.78
N ARG A 14 -1.25 25.99 -7.58
CA ARG A 14 -0.80 24.81 -6.83
C ARG A 14 -1.09 23.61 -7.74
N PRO A 15 -0.08 22.82 -8.16
CA PRO A 15 -0.42 21.47 -8.59
C PRO A 15 -1.00 20.82 -7.34
N LEU A 16 -2.29 20.45 -7.37
CA LEU A 16 -2.81 19.44 -6.46
C LEU A 16 -2.11 18.14 -6.85
N GLY A 17 -0.83 18.03 -6.47
CA GLY A 17 -0.06 16.81 -6.54
C GLY A 17 -0.74 15.85 -5.58
N HIS A 18 -1.69 15.10 -6.09
CA HIS A 18 -2.22 13.98 -5.34
C HIS A 18 -1.06 13.00 -5.21
N HIS A 19 -0.74 12.61 -3.99
CA HIS A 19 0.34 11.66 -3.75
C HIS A 19 -0.27 10.27 -3.63
N GLY A 20 0.38 9.27 -4.24
CA GLY A 20 0.14 7.86 -3.97
C GLY A 20 0.77 7.47 -2.64
N HIS A 21 -0.06 7.07 -1.68
CA HIS A 21 0.36 6.53 -0.38
C HIS A 21 0.26 5.02 -0.38
N GLY A 22 1.37 4.36 -0.08
CA GLY A 22 1.45 2.92 0.10
C GLY A 22 1.41 2.53 1.58
N GLN A 23 0.50 1.63 1.96
CA GLN A 23 0.46 1.03 3.30
C GLN A 23 0.75 -0.46 3.21
N ARG A 24 1.62 -1.00 4.07
CA ARG A 24 1.98 -2.43 4.09
C ARG A 24 2.13 -2.99 5.52
N PRO A 25 1.39 -4.03 5.92
CA PRO A 25 1.89 -5.00 6.91
C PRO A 25 2.93 -5.95 6.28
N ARG A 26 4.22 -5.64 6.42
CA ARG A 26 5.38 -6.45 5.97
C ARG A 26 5.58 -7.79 6.73
N GLY A 27 4.54 -8.36 7.32
CA GLY A 27 4.63 -9.60 8.10
C GLY A 27 4.16 -10.84 7.34
N VAL A 28 3.06 -10.72 6.58
CA VAL A 28 2.39 -11.89 5.97
C VAL A 28 3.24 -12.51 4.86
N GLY A 29 3.94 -11.71 4.07
CA GLY A 29 4.86 -12.22 3.04
C GLY A 29 6.03 -13.02 3.62
N LYS A 30 6.50 -12.68 4.84
CA LYS A 30 7.54 -13.43 5.56
C LYS A 30 7.00 -14.71 6.21
N LEU A 31 5.71 -14.76 6.50
CA LEU A 31 5.01 -15.97 6.91
C LEU A 31 4.76 -16.92 5.73
N ARG A 32 5.11 -16.60 4.49
CA ARG A 32 5.02 -17.56 3.39
C ARG A 32 6.38 -18.21 3.19
N GLU A 33 6.59 -19.34 3.84
CA GLU A 33 7.77 -20.15 3.56
C GLU A 33 7.62 -20.77 2.16
N ARG A 34 8.62 -20.54 1.31
CA ARG A 34 8.73 -21.07 -0.05
C ARG A 34 9.83 -22.13 -0.05
N PRO A 35 9.91 -23.00 -1.08
CA PRO A 35 11.16 -23.70 -1.38
C PRO A 35 12.26 -22.66 -1.60
N GLN A 36 13.06 -22.42 -0.56
CA GLN A 36 14.11 -21.41 -0.51
C GLN A 36 15.24 -21.96 0.35
N GLY A 37 16.46 -21.89 -0.16
CA GLY A 37 17.67 -22.38 0.50
C GLY A 37 18.75 -22.54 -0.56
N ARG A 38 19.99 -22.22 -0.22
CA ARG A 38 21.14 -22.36 -1.14
C ARG A 38 21.35 -23.79 -1.62
N GLU A 39 20.81 -24.75 -0.88
CA GLU A 39 20.97 -26.20 -1.08
C GLU A 39 19.69 -26.86 -1.63
N TYR A 40 18.62 -26.10 -1.87
CA TYR A 40 17.37 -26.68 -2.39
C TYR A 40 17.48 -26.92 -3.89
N ALA A 41 17.34 -28.19 -4.34
CA ALA A 41 17.15 -28.52 -5.75
C ALA A 41 15.67 -28.78 -6.07
N ASP A 42 15.24 -28.38 -7.27
CA ASP A 42 13.87 -28.64 -7.75
C ASP A 42 13.57 -30.14 -7.77
N GLY A 43 12.49 -30.53 -7.09
CA GLY A 43 12.09 -31.93 -6.90
C GLY A 43 12.46 -32.50 -5.53
N GLU A 44 13.34 -31.85 -4.77
CA GLU A 44 13.62 -32.25 -3.39
C GLU A 44 12.50 -31.82 -2.43
N ARG A 45 12.41 -32.56 -1.32
CA ARG A 45 11.46 -32.23 -0.25
C ARG A 45 11.89 -30.93 0.41
N TRP A 46 10.93 -30.05 0.68
CA TRP A 46 11.25 -28.75 1.27
C TRP A 46 11.85 -28.93 2.67
N PRO A 47 13.02 -28.33 2.96
CA PRO A 47 13.66 -28.45 4.28
C PRO A 47 12.76 -28.02 5.45
N ALA A 48 11.81 -27.12 5.19
CA ALA A 48 10.84 -26.67 6.18
C ALA A 48 9.91 -27.79 6.69
N LEU A 49 9.58 -28.78 5.84
CA LEU A 49 8.71 -29.91 6.20
C LEU A 49 9.33 -30.83 7.25
N GLU A 50 10.64 -30.77 7.43
CA GLU A 50 11.38 -31.63 8.36
C GLU A 50 11.46 -31.03 9.76
N ARG A 51 11.09 -29.75 9.93
CA ARG A 51 11.15 -29.10 11.23
C ARG A 51 10.06 -29.65 12.15
N PRO A 52 10.39 -30.04 13.40
CA PRO A 52 9.38 -30.53 14.37
C PRO A 52 8.26 -29.52 14.68
N THR A 53 8.53 -28.24 14.47
CA THR A 53 7.58 -27.13 14.68
C THR A 53 6.81 -26.75 13.40
N TRP A 54 6.96 -27.50 12.31
CA TRP A 54 6.29 -27.22 11.05
C TRP A 54 4.77 -27.41 11.17
N ARG A 55 4.04 -26.29 11.10
CA ARG A 55 2.58 -26.23 11.22
C ARG A 55 1.98 -25.38 10.09
N PRO A 56 1.90 -25.95 8.87
CA PRO A 56 1.45 -25.21 7.69
C PRO A 56 -0.03 -24.80 7.80
N ASP A 57 -0.81 -25.55 8.57
CA ASP A 57 -2.20 -25.28 8.90
C ASP A 57 -2.35 -23.98 9.71
N ILE A 58 -1.55 -23.81 10.76
CA ILE A 58 -1.55 -22.58 11.59
C ILE A 58 -1.08 -21.38 10.77
N GLN A 59 -0.02 -21.57 9.98
CA GLN A 59 0.53 -20.54 9.10
C GLN A 59 -0.51 -20.07 8.07
N ALA A 60 -1.18 -21.02 7.40
CA ALA A 60 -2.25 -20.73 6.45
C ALA A 60 -3.41 -19.98 7.12
N ALA A 61 -3.82 -20.40 8.33
CA ALA A 61 -4.86 -19.72 9.09
C ALA A 61 -4.47 -18.28 9.46
N ALA A 62 -3.24 -18.06 9.93
CA ALA A 62 -2.72 -16.74 10.26
C ALA A 62 -2.67 -15.81 9.04
N ILE A 63 -2.16 -16.32 7.91
CA ILE A 63 -2.11 -15.59 6.63
C ILE A 63 -3.52 -15.23 6.16
N SER A 64 -4.44 -16.20 6.17
CA SER A 64 -5.83 -16.00 5.77
C SER A 64 -6.49 -14.91 6.61
N LYS A 65 -6.37 -15.01 7.94
CA LYS A 65 -6.92 -14.01 8.86
C LYS A 65 -6.33 -12.62 8.63
N ALA A 66 -5.01 -12.54 8.44
CA ALA A 66 -4.34 -11.27 8.18
C ALA A 66 -4.80 -10.65 6.85
N ARG A 67 -4.96 -11.44 5.79
CA ARG A 67 -5.45 -10.99 4.49
C ARG A 67 -6.89 -10.48 4.56
N VAL A 68 -7.79 -11.22 5.18
CA VAL A 68 -9.19 -10.80 5.36
C VAL A 68 -9.25 -9.47 6.14
N ASN A 69 -8.49 -9.37 7.23
CA ASN A 69 -8.42 -8.15 8.02
C ASN A 69 -7.84 -6.97 7.22
N ALA A 70 -6.82 -7.21 6.39
CA ALA A 70 -6.22 -6.19 5.55
C ALA A 70 -7.19 -5.70 4.46
N HIS A 71 -7.97 -6.58 3.83
CA HIS A 71 -8.94 -6.22 2.77
C HIS A 71 -10.21 -5.55 3.30
N ARG A 72 -10.60 -5.82 4.55
CA ARG A 72 -11.75 -5.14 5.19
C ARG A 72 -11.51 -3.63 5.37
N LYS A 73 -10.27 -3.23 5.67
CA LYS A 73 -9.89 -1.82 5.90
C LYS A 73 -10.11 -0.91 4.70
N PRO A 74 -9.57 -1.17 3.49
CA PRO A 74 -9.78 -0.31 2.33
C PRO A 74 -11.25 -0.23 1.91
N GLY A 75 -12.03 -1.31 2.09
CA GLY A 75 -13.49 -1.28 1.85
C GLY A 75 -14.22 -0.32 2.81
N ASN A 76 -13.91 -0.37 4.11
CA ASN A 76 -14.46 0.58 5.08
C ASN A 76 -13.99 2.01 4.82
N THR A 77 -12.70 2.21 4.52
CA THR A 77 -12.16 3.54 4.22
C THR A 77 -12.77 4.10 2.93
N ALA A 78 -13.06 3.27 1.91
CA ALA A 78 -13.77 3.71 0.71
C ALA A 78 -15.20 4.17 1.04
N LYS A 79 -15.93 3.45 1.90
CA LYS A 79 -17.27 3.90 2.37
C LYS A 79 -17.22 5.22 3.15
N GLN A 80 -16.12 5.49 3.86
CA GLN A 80 -15.93 6.69 4.68
C GLN A 80 -15.45 7.91 3.88
N THR A 81 -14.64 7.70 2.85
CA THR A 81 -13.93 8.78 2.12
C THR A 81 -14.38 8.94 0.67
N GLY A 82 -15.09 7.96 0.10
CA GLY A 82 -15.35 7.87 -1.34
C GLY A 82 -14.13 7.49 -2.18
N LEU A 83 -12.93 7.40 -1.58
CA LEU A 83 -11.69 7.10 -2.28
C LEU A 83 -11.44 5.59 -2.31
N TYR A 84 -11.16 5.08 -3.50
CA TYR A 84 -10.83 3.67 -3.74
C TYR A 84 -9.30 3.47 -3.82
N PRO A 85 -8.81 2.28 -3.47
CA PRO A 85 -7.39 1.96 -3.66
C PRO A 85 -7.03 1.98 -5.15
N LEU A 86 -5.85 2.51 -5.47
CA LEU A 86 -5.26 2.50 -6.82
C LEU A 86 -4.64 1.14 -7.13
N ALA A 87 -4.04 0.51 -6.13
CA ALA A 87 -3.45 -0.82 -6.28
C ALA A 87 -3.54 -1.61 -4.98
N VAL A 88 -3.68 -2.92 -5.10
CA VAL A 88 -3.70 -3.86 -3.97
C VAL A 88 -2.76 -5.01 -4.27
N LEU A 89 -1.97 -5.40 -3.28
CA LEU A 89 -1.13 -6.59 -3.25
C LEU A 89 -1.49 -7.40 -1.99
N SER A 90 -0.98 -8.62 -1.88
CA SER A 90 -1.29 -9.57 -0.79
C SER A 90 -1.26 -8.98 0.63
N ASP A 91 -0.40 -8.00 0.87
CA ASP A 91 -0.22 -7.33 2.15
C ASP A 91 0.02 -5.82 2.00
N CYS A 92 -0.23 -5.22 0.82
CA CYS A 92 0.05 -3.81 0.54
C CYS A 92 -1.15 -3.17 -0.17
N VAL A 93 -1.45 -1.91 0.13
CA VAL A 93 -2.50 -1.13 -0.55
C VAL A 93 -1.96 0.25 -0.87
N VAL A 94 -2.13 0.68 -2.12
CA VAL A 94 -1.83 2.04 -2.60
C VAL A 94 -3.12 2.82 -2.76
N ARG A 95 -3.13 4.08 -2.32
CA ARG A 95 -4.29 4.98 -2.38
C ARG A 95 -3.83 6.41 -2.61
N SER A 96 -4.64 7.22 -3.27
CA SER A 96 -4.41 8.67 -3.33
C SER A 96 -4.57 9.35 -1.97
N SER A 97 -3.78 10.39 -1.73
CA SER A 97 -4.02 11.33 -0.63
C SER A 97 -3.71 12.78 -1.04
N PRO A 98 -4.30 13.76 -0.34
CA PRO A 98 -4.17 15.17 -0.67
C PRO A 98 -2.80 15.78 -0.30
N GLY A 99 -1.96 15.09 0.46
CA GLY A 99 -0.65 15.60 0.86
C GLY A 99 0.40 14.49 0.96
N ALA A 100 1.63 14.87 1.29
CA ALA A 100 2.77 13.96 1.38
C ALA A 100 2.88 13.24 2.73
N SER A 101 2.12 13.66 3.74
CA SER A 101 2.14 13.00 5.05
C SER A 101 1.30 11.73 5.03
N PRO A 102 1.78 10.61 5.59
CA PRO A 102 0.97 9.40 5.76
C PRO A 102 -0.30 9.63 6.60
N LEU A 103 -0.38 10.72 7.36
CA LEU A 103 -1.58 11.06 8.13
C LEU A 103 -2.69 11.64 7.24
N ASP A 104 -2.34 12.24 6.11
CA ASP A 104 -3.24 13.02 5.27
C ASP A 104 -4.32 12.17 4.58
N PHE A 105 -4.12 10.84 4.50
CA PHE A 105 -5.13 9.94 3.94
C PHE A 105 -6.13 9.41 4.98
N LEU A 106 -5.85 9.56 6.29
CA LEU A 106 -6.71 8.98 7.32
C LEU A 106 -8.03 9.74 7.42
N PRO A 107 -9.19 9.07 7.36
CA PRO A 107 -10.47 9.72 7.65
C PRO A 107 -10.53 10.10 9.12
N TYR A 108 -10.43 11.38 9.42
CA TYR A 108 -10.62 11.91 10.77
C TYR A 108 -12.10 12.16 11.04
N ALA A 109 -12.56 11.77 12.23
CA ALA A 109 -13.85 12.19 12.75
C ALA A 109 -13.82 13.68 13.11
N ALA A 110 -14.99 14.31 13.25
CA ALA A 110 -15.12 15.68 13.76
C ALA A 110 -14.41 15.89 15.11
N ALA A 111 -14.24 14.82 15.90
CA ALA A 111 -13.50 14.80 17.16
C ALA A 111 -11.96 14.70 17.00
N GLY A 112 -11.40 14.85 15.79
CA GLY A 112 -9.96 14.81 15.51
C GLY A 112 -9.32 13.42 15.67
N LYS A 113 -10.10 12.36 15.85
CA LYS A 113 -9.62 10.97 15.97
C LYS A 113 -9.84 10.21 14.66
N PRO A 114 -8.91 9.32 14.25
CA PRO A 114 -9.12 8.46 13.09
C PRO A 114 -10.38 7.62 13.27
N GLN A 115 -11.25 7.60 12.26
CA GLN A 115 -12.50 6.87 12.27
C GLN A 115 -12.26 5.36 12.48
N PRO A 116 -13.02 4.70 13.37
CA PRO A 116 -12.89 3.26 13.57
C PRO A 116 -13.28 2.48 12.30
N GLY A 117 -12.71 1.28 12.16
CA GLY A 117 -12.97 0.39 11.02
C GLY A 117 -12.09 0.66 9.79
N GLY A 118 -11.49 1.84 9.67
CA GLY A 118 -10.49 2.18 8.67
C GLY A 118 -9.06 1.79 9.06
N PHE A 119 -8.09 2.37 8.37
CA PHE A 119 -6.67 2.19 8.71
C PHE A 119 -6.31 2.89 10.02
N ARG A 120 -5.37 2.30 10.75
CA ARG A 120 -4.68 2.89 11.90
C ARG A 120 -3.20 2.71 11.67
N LEU A 121 -2.42 3.77 11.83
CA LEU A 121 -1.00 3.73 11.54
C LEU A 121 -0.17 3.30 12.74
N GLY A 122 0.83 2.46 12.50
CA GLY A 122 1.76 1.99 13.52
C GLY A 122 2.53 0.74 13.10
N SER A 123 3.52 0.36 13.90
CA SER A 123 4.40 -0.80 13.67
C SER A 123 3.88 -2.10 14.30
N ILE A 124 2.86 -2.02 15.15
CA ILE A 124 2.30 -3.15 15.91
C ILE A 124 1.37 -3.99 15.01
N PRO A 125 1.31 -5.33 15.19
CA PRO A 125 0.34 -6.17 14.49
C PRO A 125 -1.08 -5.63 14.58
N GLY A 126 -1.80 -5.66 13.45
CA GLY A 126 -3.15 -5.09 13.34
C GLY A 126 -3.17 -3.61 12.96
N LEU A 127 -2.06 -2.88 13.09
CA LEU A 127 -1.89 -1.53 12.55
C LEU A 127 -1.22 -1.60 11.17
N ALA A 128 -1.29 -0.50 10.42
CA ALA A 128 -0.72 -0.38 9.09
C ALA A 128 0.55 0.48 9.14
N LYS A 129 1.63 -0.03 8.57
CA LYS A 129 2.88 0.72 8.44
C LYS A 129 2.90 1.46 7.10
N SER A 130 3.34 2.71 7.10
CA SER A 130 3.63 3.44 5.86
C SER A 130 4.79 2.78 5.12
N ALA A 131 4.61 2.52 3.83
CA ALA A 131 5.59 1.88 2.97
C ALA A 131 6.42 2.91 2.19
N GLY A 132 5.75 3.96 1.73
CA GLY A 132 6.31 5.04 0.92
C GLY A 132 5.20 5.97 0.47
N VAL A 133 5.59 7.17 0.04
CA VAL A 133 4.71 8.18 -0.52
C VAL A 133 5.36 8.65 -1.81
N GLN A 134 4.62 8.63 -2.91
CA GLN A 134 5.11 8.98 -4.23
C GLN A 134 4.13 9.94 -4.91
N GLU A 135 4.59 10.67 -5.91
CA GLU A 135 3.70 11.50 -6.73
C GLU A 135 2.74 10.62 -7.57
N LEU A 136 1.54 11.13 -7.88
CA LEU A 136 0.60 10.39 -8.72
C LEU A 136 1.17 10.13 -10.12
N ALA A 137 1.95 11.07 -10.68
CA ALA A 137 2.60 10.89 -11.99
C ALA A 137 3.45 9.61 -12.04
N TRP A 138 4.29 9.38 -11.03
CA TRP A 138 5.06 8.13 -10.88
C TRP A 138 4.17 6.88 -10.86
N THR A 139 3.01 6.97 -10.21
CA THR A 139 2.07 5.85 -10.13
C THR A 139 1.47 5.54 -11.50
N VAL A 140 1.09 6.59 -12.26
CA VAL A 140 0.54 6.48 -13.61
C VAL A 140 1.57 5.85 -14.54
N ASP A 141 2.82 6.31 -14.52
CA ASP A 141 3.91 5.75 -15.35
C ASP A 141 4.11 4.25 -15.12
N LEU A 142 4.00 3.79 -13.87
CA LEU A 142 4.07 2.36 -13.55
C LEU A 142 2.85 1.58 -14.05
N MET A 143 1.66 2.16 -13.95
CA MET A 143 0.43 1.53 -14.42
C MET A 143 0.41 1.41 -15.95
N GLU A 144 0.93 2.40 -16.67
CA GLU A 144 1.08 2.37 -18.13
C GLU A 144 2.05 1.28 -18.59
N LYS A 145 3.08 0.99 -17.80
CA LYS A 145 3.99 -0.15 -18.00
C LYS A 145 3.39 -1.49 -17.60
N GLY A 146 2.13 -1.54 -17.12
CA GLY A 146 1.47 -2.76 -16.65
C GLY A 146 2.00 -3.27 -15.31
N LEU A 147 2.81 -2.49 -14.59
CA LEU A 147 3.37 -2.87 -13.30
C LEU A 147 2.40 -2.50 -12.17
N ASN A 148 2.43 -3.29 -11.08
CA ASN A 148 1.63 -3.02 -9.89
C ASN A 148 2.37 -2.03 -8.96
N PRO A 149 1.91 -0.78 -8.78
CA PRO A 149 2.60 0.22 -7.96
C PRO A 149 2.79 -0.22 -6.50
N ALA A 150 1.92 -1.09 -5.97
CA ALA A 150 2.03 -1.61 -4.61
C ALA A 150 3.30 -2.45 -4.38
N ARG A 151 3.95 -2.92 -5.47
CA ARG A 151 5.24 -3.61 -5.44
C ARG A 151 6.43 -2.65 -5.37
N HIS A 152 6.33 -1.46 -5.96
CA HIS A 152 7.48 -0.56 -6.21
C HIS A 152 7.52 0.69 -5.32
N ILE A 153 6.43 1.02 -4.62
CA ILE A 153 6.29 2.31 -3.88
C ILE A 153 7.33 2.56 -2.77
N LYS A 154 8.04 1.53 -2.34
CA LYS A 154 9.00 1.61 -1.23
C LYS A 154 10.37 2.10 -1.69
N ASP A 155 10.81 1.68 -2.86
CA ASP A 155 12.19 1.87 -3.28
C ASP A 155 12.36 3.23 -3.99
N GLY A 156 11.28 3.86 -4.45
CA GLY A 156 11.29 5.18 -5.09
C GLY A 156 11.91 5.15 -6.48
N ASP A 157 13.02 4.41 -6.61
CA ASP A 157 13.50 3.82 -7.82
C ASP A 157 12.76 2.50 -8.06
N ALA A 158 12.00 2.47 -9.16
CA ALA A 158 11.79 1.21 -9.83
C ALA A 158 13.16 0.81 -10.40
N ASP A 159 13.91 -0.05 -9.69
CA ASP A 159 14.99 -0.78 -10.35
C ASP A 159 14.34 -1.56 -11.50
N PHE A 160 14.60 -1.06 -12.71
CA PHE A 160 14.25 -1.67 -13.98
C PHE A 160 15.20 -2.84 -14.21
N ASP A 161 15.02 -3.91 -13.45
CA ASP A 161 15.72 -5.17 -13.73
C ASP A 161 14.68 -6.19 -14.20
N ASP A 162 14.55 -6.26 -15.52
CA ASP A 162 13.96 -7.38 -16.25
C ASP A 162 14.88 -8.59 -16.08
N GLY A 163 14.81 -9.23 -14.91
CA GLY A 163 15.56 -10.45 -14.59
C GLY A 163 14.81 -11.69 -15.04
N GLU A 164 15.25 -12.24 -16.17
CA GLU A 164 15.18 -13.65 -16.62
C GLU A 164 15.08 -14.69 -15.48
#